data_AF-A0AAW6UH84-F1
#
_entry.id   AF-A0AAW6UH84-F1
#
_cell.length_a   1.000
_cell.length_b   1.000
_cell.length_c   1.000
_cell.angle_alpha   90.00
_cell.angle_beta   90.00
_cell.angle_gamma   90.00
#
_symmetry.space_group_name_H-M   'P 1'
#
loop_
_entity.id
_entity.type
_entity.pdbx_description
1 polymer ?
#
loop_
_entity_poly.entity_id
_entity_poly.type
_entity_poly.pdbx_seq_one_letter_code
_entity_poly.pdbx_strand_id
1 'polypeptide(L)'
;MKKLIFALSLGLMTCFAYAEKAPIRLSEGPSNAGRSYSKIYITSNVDSVVIKKILVNRGNCKDAEYRPWKPIRLNFGNTYTRLFTGKSPGIPCNVIEVAVDTNQGVWTFDFNP
;
A
#
# COMPACT_ATOMS: atom_id res chain seq x y z
N MET A 1 -63.01 18.98 8.51
CA MET A 1 -61.94 17.96 8.57
C MET A 1 -60.59 18.64 8.34
N LYS A 2 -59.82 18.91 9.39
CA LYS A 2 -58.51 19.59 9.32
C LYS A 2 -57.43 18.54 9.03
N LYS A 3 -56.75 18.65 7.90
CA LYS A 3 -55.64 17.77 7.52
C LYS A 3 -54.38 18.17 8.29
N LEU A 4 -53.89 17.29 9.16
CA LEU A 4 -52.58 17.40 9.79
C LEU A 4 -51.53 16.90 8.80
N ILE A 5 -50.73 17.83 8.26
CA ILE A 5 -49.55 17.50 7.46
C ILE A 5 -48.38 17.39 8.44
N PHE A 6 -48.02 16.15 8.80
CA PHE A 6 -46.75 15.87 9.48
C PHE A 6 -45.63 15.92 8.44
N ALA A 7 -44.83 16.99 8.45
CA ALA A 7 -43.61 17.07 7.65
C ALA A 7 -42.53 16.17 8.30
N LEU A 8 -42.23 15.04 7.66
CA LEU A 8 -41.14 14.15 8.06
C LEU A 8 -39.84 14.68 7.44
N SER A 9 -39.08 15.48 8.20
CA SER A 9 -37.73 15.90 7.82
C SER A 9 -36.78 14.71 7.92
N LEU A 10 -36.63 13.98 6.80
CA LEU A 10 -35.62 12.95 6.62
C LEU A 10 -34.24 13.64 6.54
N GLY A 11 -33.55 13.75 7.68
CA GLY A 11 -32.19 14.25 7.73
C GLY A 11 -31.28 13.31 6.92
N LEU A 12 -30.90 13.73 5.72
CA LEU A 12 -29.82 13.12 4.96
C LEU A 12 -28.52 13.33 5.74
N MET A 13 -28.16 12.36 6.57
CA MET A 13 -26.83 12.26 7.15
C MET A 13 -25.90 11.73 6.04
N THR A 14 -25.51 12.61 5.11
CA THR A 14 -24.49 12.29 4.11
C THR A 14 -23.16 12.17 4.84
N CYS A 15 -22.76 10.92 5.15
CA CYS A 15 -21.38 10.65 5.53
C CYS A 15 -20.49 11.03 4.34
N PHE A 16 -19.88 12.20 4.40
CA PHE A 16 -18.79 12.56 3.51
C PHE A 16 -17.64 11.60 3.80
N ALA A 17 -17.54 10.52 3.02
CA ALA A 17 -16.38 9.65 3.04
C ALA A 17 -15.21 10.47 2.46
N TYR A 18 -14.39 11.04 3.34
CA TYR A 18 -13.14 11.66 2.94
C TYR A 18 -12.22 10.54 2.47
N ALA A 19 -11.82 10.58 1.20
CA ALA A 19 -10.79 9.68 0.70
C ALA A 19 -9.47 10.05 1.41
N GLU A 20 -9.07 9.23 2.38
CA GLU A 20 -7.83 9.43 3.12
C GLU A 20 -6.64 9.25 2.16
N LYS A 21 -5.70 10.19 2.20
CA LYS A 21 -4.50 10.15 1.34
C LYS A 21 -3.45 9.25 1.96
N ALA A 22 -2.90 8.33 1.18
CA ALA A 22 -1.87 7.43 1.67
C ALA A 22 -0.61 8.18 2.17
N PRO A 23 -0.04 7.79 3.33
CA PRO A 23 1.14 8.40 3.93
C PRO A 23 2.44 8.06 3.18
N ILE A 24 2.35 7.17 2.19
CA ILE A 24 3.44 6.72 1.34
C ILE A 24 2.99 6.75 -0.12
N ARG A 25 3.96 6.79 -1.03
CA ARG A 25 3.78 6.47 -2.45
C ARG A 25 4.69 5.31 -2.81
N LEU A 26 4.28 4.52 -3.80
CA LEU A 26 5.11 3.45 -4.35
C LEU A 26 5.46 3.68 -5.81
N SER A 27 6.61 3.15 -6.19
CA SER A 27 6.95 2.81 -7.57
C SER A 27 7.60 1.44 -7.62
N GLU A 28 7.55 0.79 -8.78
CA GLU A 28 8.32 -0.41 -9.07
C GLU A 28 9.39 -0.12 -10.13
N GLY A 29 10.41 -0.97 -10.19
CA GLY A 29 11.46 -0.84 -11.19
C GLY A 29 12.37 -2.06 -11.26
N PRO A 30 13.22 -2.11 -12.30
CA PRO A 30 14.14 -3.22 -12.51
C PRO A 30 15.11 -3.40 -11.34
N SER A 31 15.46 -4.65 -11.06
CA SER A 31 16.48 -4.99 -10.08
C SER A 31 17.83 -5.26 -10.74
N ASN A 32 18.92 -4.84 -10.08
CA ASN A 32 20.28 -5.24 -10.46
C ASN A 32 20.61 -6.69 -10.03
N ALA A 33 19.71 -7.36 -9.30
CA ALA A 33 19.89 -8.74 -8.83
C ALA A 33 19.56 -9.81 -9.89
N GLY A 34 19.10 -9.39 -11.08
CA GLY A 34 18.76 -10.28 -12.18
C GLY A 34 17.29 -10.21 -12.57
N ARG A 35 16.95 -10.81 -13.72
CA ARG A 35 15.64 -10.69 -14.38
C ARG A 35 14.47 -11.30 -13.59
N SER A 36 14.74 -12.20 -12.64
CA SER A 36 13.72 -12.81 -11.78
C SER A 36 13.38 -11.99 -10.54
N TYR A 37 14.04 -10.84 -10.35
CA TYR A 37 13.86 -9.97 -9.19
C TYR A 37 13.22 -8.65 -9.60
N SER A 38 12.29 -8.21 -8.78
CA SER A 38 11.68 -6.89 -8.88
C SER A 38 11.98 -6.09 -7.63
N LYS A 39 12.13 -4.79 -7.81
CA LYS A 39 12.38 -3.86 -6.72
C LYS A 39 11.20 -2.93 -6.58
N ILE A 40 10.71 -2.80 -5.36
CA ILE A 40 9.76 -1.75 -5.02
C ILE A 40 10.49 -0.62 -4.30
N TYR A 41 9.96 0.58 -4.46
CA TYR A 41 10.41 1.80 -3.80
C TYR A 41 9.24 2.37 -3.02
N ILE A 42 9.42 2.58 -1.72
CA ILE A 42 8.41 3.13 -0.83
C ILE A 42 8.93 4.47 -0.33
N THR A 43 8.30 5.57 -0.75
CA THR A 43 8.67 6.92 -0.32
C THR A 43 7.63 7.48 0.65
N SER A 44 8.06 8.09 1.76
CA SER A 44 7.14 8.76 2.68
C SER A 44 6.63 10.08 2.12
N ASN A 45 5.31 10.31 2.22
CA ASN A 45 4.64 11.58 1.95
C ASN A 45 4.35 12.38 3.24
N VAL A 46 4.76 11.87 4.40
CA VAL A 46 4.53 12.47 5.72
C VAL A 46 5.82 12.50 6.55
N ASP A 47 5.85 13.32 7.60
CA ASP A 47 7.03 13.52 8.46
C ASP A 47 7.52 12.24 9.13
N SER A 48 6.62 11.33 9.48
CA SER A 48 6.99 10.04 10.03
C SER A 48 5.95 8.95 9.77
N VAL A 49 6.37 7.86 9.14
CA VAL A 49 5.58 6.64 8.97
C VAL A 49 6.43 5.42 9.26
N VAL A 50 5.85 4.43 9.94
CA VAL A 50 6.50 3.16 10.24
C VAL A 50 5.89 2.09 9.34
N ILE A 51 6.70 1.51 8.47
CA ILE A 51 6.33 0.35 7.65
C ILE A 51 6.50 -0.90 8.51
N LYS A 52 5.41 -1.62 8.75
CA LYS A 52 5.38 -2.84 9.59
C LYS A 52 5.46 -4.11 8.78
N LYS A 53 4.87 -4.15 7.58
CA LYS A 53 4.85 -5.32 6.69
C LYS A 53 4.63 -4.87 5.25
N ILE A 54 5.21 -5.61 4.32
CA ILE A 54 4.99 -5.45 2.88
C ILE A 54 4.50 -6.80 2.35
N LEU A 55 3.41 -6.77 1.58
CA LEU A 55 2.86 -7.93 0.91
C LEU A 55 2.73 -7.61 -0.58
N VAL A 56 3.46 -8.34 -1.41
CA VAL A 56 3.46 -8.13 -2.86
C VAL A 56 2.64 -9.24 -3.53
N ASN A 57 1.72 -8.84 -4.42
CA ASN A 57 0.78 -9.71 -5.13
C ASN A 57 0.04 -10.67 -4.18
N ARG A 58 -0.58 -10.13 -3.12
CA ARG A 58 -1.25 -10.92 -2.06
C ARG A 58 -0.36 -12.01 -1.45
N GLY A 59 0.96 -11.81 -1.49
CA GLY A 59 1.97 -12.73 -0.99
C GLY A 59 2.46 -13.75 -2.00
N ASN A 60 2.15 -13.60 -3.29
CA ASN A 60 2.67 -14.47 -4.35
C ASN A 60 4.11 -14.14 -4.74
N CYS A 61 4.62 -12.98 -4.35
CA CYS A 61 6.03 -12.66 -4.43
C CYS A 61 6.72 -12.81 -3.06
N LYS A 62 7.85 -13.51 -3.06
CA LYS A 62 8.67 -13.77 -1.87
C LYS A 62 9.65 -12.63 -1.64
N ASP A 63 9.84 -12.21 -0.39
CA ASP A 63 10.95 -11.35 0.00
C ASP A 63 12.27 -12.03 -0.40
N ALA A 64 13.10 -11.31 -1.15
CA ALA A 64 14.36 -11.79 -1.69
C ALA A 64 15.56 -11.39 -0.82
N GLU A 65 15.36 -10.57 0.21
CA GLU A 65 16.46 -10.16 1.07
C GLU A 65 16.81 -11.23 2.11
N TYR A 66 18.12 -11.43 2.30
CA TYR A 66 18.65 -12.39 3.27
C TYR A 66 18.31 -12.00 4.73
N ARG A 67 18.21 -10.69 4.99
CA ARG A 67 17.99 -10.20 6.36
C ARG A 67 16.53 -10.30 6.74
N PRO A 68 16.23 -10.83 7.95
CA PRO A 68 14.86 -10.91 8.43
C PRO A 68 14.24 -9.52 8.47
N TRP A 69 12.97 -9.45 8.12
CA TRP A 69 12.22 -8.20 8.11
C TRP A 69 12.14 -7.60 9.51
N LYS A 70 12.29 -6.28 9.59
CA LYS A 70 12.05 -5.48 10.78
C LYS A 70 11.26 -4.23 10.38
N PRO A 71 10.36 -3.71 11.25
CA PRO A 71 9.69 -2.45 10.98
C PRO A 71 10.70 -1.32 10.75
N ILE A 72 10.42 -0.46 9.78
CA ILE A 72 11.29 0.65 9.37
C ILE A 72 10.52 1.95 9.46
N ARG A 73 11.15 2.97 10.06
CA ARG A 73 10.61 4.33 10.05
C ARG A 73 11.17 5.10 8.86
N LEU A 74 10.29 5.76 8.12
CA LEU A 74 10.65 6.72 7.09
C LEU A 74 10.20 8.11 7.52
N ASN A 75 11.07 9.09 7.26
CA ASN A 75 10.75 10.50 7.38
C ASN A 75 10.31 11.04 6.01
N PHE A 76 9.74 12.24 5.97
CA PHE A 76 9.26 12.86 4.74
C PHE A 76 10.33 12.83 3.63
N GLY A 77 9.94 12.36 2.44
CA GLY A 77 10.83 12.26 1.27
C GLY A 77 11.82 11.08 1.30
N ASN A 78 12.06 10.44 2.44
CA ASN A 78 12.92 9.26 2.50
C ASN A 78 12.29 8.08 1.77
N THR A 79 13.14 7.30 1.09
CA THR A 79 12.72 6.13 0.32
C THR A 79 13.38 4.88 0.85
N TYR A 80 12.58 3.84 1.08
CA TYR A 80 13.03 2.49 1.36
C TYR A 80 12.84 1.61 0.13
N THR A 81 13.77 0.69 -0.11
CA THR A 81 13.67 -0.27 -1.21
C THR A 81 13.70 -1.69 -0.66
N ARG A 82 12.94 -2.58 -1.29
CA ARG A 82 12.97 -4.01 -0.99
C ARG A 82 12.93 -4.83 -2.27
N LEU A 83 13.66 -5.94 -2.30
CA LEU A 83 13.66 -6.87 -3.41
C LEU A 83 12.66 -8.01 -3.20
N PHE A 84 11.99 -8.39 -4.28
CA PHE A 84 11.07 -9.52 -4.31
C PHE A 84 11.40 -10.43 -5.50
N THR A 85 11.09 -11.72 -5.36
CA THR A 85 11.23 -12.72 -6.42
C THR A 85 10.04 -13.68 -6.41
N GLY A 86 9.86 -14.48 -7.46
CA GLY A 86 8.80 -15.48 -7.48
C GLY A 86 9.03 -16.57 -6.42
N LYS A 87 7.96 -17.25 -6.02
CA LYS A 87 8.05 -18.37 -5.07
C LYS A 87 8.78 -19.58 -5.64
N SER A 88 8.65 -19.80 -6.94
CA SER A 88 9.25 -20.93 -7.64
C SER A 88 10.54 -20.52 -8.36
N PRO A 89 11.61 -21.34 -8.33
CA PRO A 89 12.83 -21.08 -9.08
C PRO A 89 12.55 -20.81 -10.56
N GLY A 90 13.15 -19.75 -11.11
CA GLY A 90 12.99 -19.37 -12.52
C GLY A 90 11.71 -18.60 -12.86
N ILE A 91 10.76 -18.46 -11.92
CA ILE A 91 9.56 -17.66 -12.14
C ILE A 91 9.79 -16.24 -11.62
N PRO A 92 9.73 -15.19 -12.47
CA PRO A 92 9.89 -13.81 -12.03
C PRO A 92 8.70 -13.36 -11.18
N CYS A 93 8.94 -12.40 -10.28
CA CYS A 93 7.87 -11.65 -9.62
C CYS A 93 7.55 -10.40 -10.47
N ASN A 94 6.43 -10.38 -11.17
CA ASN A 94 5.94 -9.14 -11.80
C ASN A 94 5.05 -8.42 -10.79
N VAL A 95 5.45 -7.23 -10.32
CA VAL A 95 4.72 -6.51 -9.26
C VAL A 95 3.49 -5.85 -9.86
N ILE A 96 2.30 -6.33 -9.49
CA ILE A 96 1.02 -5.76 -9.96
C ILE A 96 0.20 -5.15 -8.83
N GLU A 97 0.42 -5.61 -7.59
CA GLU A 97 -0.25 -5.14 -6.39
C GLU A 97 0.74 -5.14 -5.22
N VAL A 98 0.76 -4.09 -4.42
CA VAL A 98 1.53 -4.02 -3.17
C VAL A 98 0.65 -3.50 -2.05
N ALA A 99 0.49 -4.30 -1.00
CA ALA A 99 -0.12 -3.89 0.26
C ALA A 99 0.97 -3.60 1.29
N VAL A 100 0.94 -2.40 1.88
CA VAL A 100 1.87 -1.95 2.90
C VAL A 100 1.12 -1.68 4.20
N ASP A 101 1.41 -2.47 5.23
CA ASP A 101 0.93 -2.23 6.58
C ASP A 101 1.81 -1.19 7.25
N THR A 102 1.20 -0.09 7.69
CA THR A 102 1.88 1.00 8.37
C THR A 102 1.32 1.24 9.78
N ASN A 103 1.94 2.12 10.56
CA ASN A 103 1.33 2.63 11.78
C ASN A 103 0.14 3.57 11.54
N GLN A 104 -0.17 3.91 10.28
CA GLN A 104 -1.27 4.78 9.85
C GLN A 104 -2.21 4.03 8.91
N GLY A 105 -2.45 2.74 9.19
CA GLY A 105 -3.33 1.88 8.38
C GLY A 105 -2.60 1.06 7.31
N VAL A 106 -3.38 0.24 6.60
CA VAL A 106 -2.91 -0.63 5.52
C VAL A 106 -3.29 0.01 4.19
N TRP A 107 -2.31 0.15 3.30
CA TRP A 107 -2.46 0.83 2.03
C TRP A 107 -2.13 -0.10 0.88
N THR A 108 -3.06 -0.25 -0.07
CA THR A 108 -2.90 -1.12 -1.25
C THR A 108 -2.73 -0.26 -2.48
N PHE A 109 -1.78 -0.64 -3.33
CA PHE A 109 -1.41 0.08 -4.54
C PHE A 109 -1.37 -0.90 -5.69
N ASP A 110 -2.12 -0.58 -6.74
CA ASP A 110 -2.13 -1.32 -8.00
C ASP A 110 -1.26 -0.61 -9.04
N PHE A 111 -0.46 -1.39 -9.78
CA PHE A 111 0.43 -0.89 -10.84
C PHE A 111 -0.12 -1.15 -12.25
N ASN A 112 -1.22 -1.89 -12.33
CA ASN A 112 -2.05 -2.00 -13.54
C ASN A 112 -3.21 -0.99 -13.43
N PRO A 113 -3.17 0.16 -14.13
CA PRO A 113 -4.33 1.02 -14.26
C PRO A 113 -5.45 0.37 -15.09
#